data_AF-Q17L32-F1
#
_entry.id   AF-Q17L32-F1
#
_cell.length_a   1.000
_cell.length_b   1.000
_cell.length_c   1.000
_cell.angle_alpha   90.00
_cell.angle_beta   90.00
_cell.angle_gamma   90.00
#
_symmetry.space_group_name_H-M   'P 1'
#
loop_
_entity.id
_entity.type
_entity.pdbx_description
1 polymer ?
#
loop_
_entity_poly.entity_id
_entity_poly.type
_entity_poly.pdbx_seq_one_letter_code
_entity_poly.pdbx_strand_id
1 'polypeptide(L)'
;MAEVPRNDSVIFLNLHHHHGEERSTCMKRILHFSDTMLSLFVISPLAVSHWRGTWGYMDLQQDYFPPWHCFLLGSVLHTMFAILREPLQAEFSKPSNGVKNRWRTIRRFVVCKVYTYVFSISCIMHWRGGWEVMKMYLDYNLWPALGVSAICLIPLVLMKSVRNLLAPPFIILTDHKESVFSFPTRFRIEVYKLGVEYS
;
A
#
# COMPACT_ATOMS: atom_id res chain seq x y z
N MET A 1 -56.03 20.99 -32.17
CA MET A 1 -55.92 19.88 -31.22
C MET A 1 -54.44 19.68 -30.92
N ALA A 2 -53.98 20.11 -29.74
CA ALA A 2 -52.62 19.81 -29.30
C ALA A 2 -52.61 18.36 -28.79
N GLU A 3 -51.77 17.51 -29.38
CA GLU A 3 -51.50 16.17 -28.85
C GLU A 3 -50.92 16.30 -27.44
N VAL A 4 -51.67 15.86 -26.44
CA VAL A 4 -51.14 15.67 -25.08
C VAL A 4 -50.12 14.52 -25.18
N PRO A 5 -48.82 14.74 -24.89
CA PRO A 5 -47.83 13.69 -24.99
C PRO A 5 -48.19 12.55 -24.05
N ARG A 6 -48.31 11.35 -24.61
CA ARG A 6 -48.72 10.11 -23.96
C ARG A 6 -47.81 9.83 -22.75
N ASN A 7 -48.39 9.84 -21.55
CA ASN A 7 -47.76 9.59 -20.25
C ASN A 7 -46.91 8.30 -20.21
N ASP A 8 -47.27 7.33 -21.06
CA ASP A 8 -46.61 6.03 -21.19
C ASP A 8 -45.12 6.15 -21.55
N SER A 9 -44.74 7.16 -22.36
CA SER A 9 -43.35 7.40 -22.76
C SER A 9 -42.47 7.79 -21.57
N VAL A 10 -43.02 8.61 -20.66
CA VAL A 10 -42.33 9.11 -19.47
C VAL A 10 -42.22 8.00 -18.42
N ILE A 11 -43.28 7.20 -18.27
CA ILE A 11 -43.28 6.02 -17.39
C ILE A 11 -42.23 5.00 -17.87
N PHE A 12 -42.17 4.70 -19.17
CA PHE A 12 -41.24 3.72 -19.71
C PHE A 12 -39.77 4.18 -19.56
N LEU A 13 -39.50 5.48 -19.75
CA LEU A 13 -38.17 6.05 -19.56
C LEU A 13 -37.74 6.01 -18.08
N ASN A 14 -38.65 6.35 -17.15
CA ASN A 14 -38.40 6.29 -15.72
C ASN A 14 -38.19 4.84 -15.24
N LEU A 15 -38.98 3.88 -15.73
CA LEU A 15 -38.82 2.46 -15.39
C LEU A 15 -37.45 1.93 -15.85
N HIS A 16 -37.03 2.30 -17.06
CA HIS A 16 -35.73 1.89 -17.60
C HIS A 16 -34.57 2.55 -16.86
N HIS A 17 -34.71 3.82 -16.46
CA HIS A 17 -33.71 4.52 -15.64
C HIS A 17 -33.60 3.89 -14.24
N HIS A 18 -34.71 3.59 -13.58
CA HIS A 18 -34.75 2.98 -12.25
C HIS A 18 -34.17 1.55 -12.28
N HIS A 19 -34.52 0.74 -13.29
CA HIS A 19 -33.92 -0.57 -13.49
C HIS A 19 -32.42 -0.49 -13.81
N GLY A 20 -31.98 0.50 -14.59
CA GLY A 20 -30.55 0.73 -14.86
C GLY A 20 -29.76 1.12 -13.61
N GLU A 21 -30.35 1.97 -12.77
CA GLU A 21 -29.75 2.45 -11.53
C GLU A 21 -29.68 1.35 -10.45
N GLU A 22 -30.77 0.59 -10.23
CA GLU A 22 -30.78 -0.57 -9.32
C GLU A 22 -29.84 -1.68 -9.78
N ARG A 23 -29.78 -1.97 -11.08
CA ARG A 23 -28.83 -2.95 -11.63
C ARG A 23 -27.38 -2.49 -11.40
N SER A 24 -27.12 -1.18 -11.49
CA SER A 24 -25.79 -0.61 -11.22
C SER A 24 -25.40 -0.70 -9.73
N THR A 25 -26.33 -0.50 -8.80
CA THR A 25 -26.06 -0.55 -7.35
C THR A 25 -25.91 -1.98 -6.85
N CYS A 26 -26.72 -2.91 -7.35
CA CYS A 26 -26.58 -4.34 -7.09
C CYS A 26 -25.23 -4.88 -7.59
N MET A 27 -24.86 -4.55 -8.83
CA MET A 27 -23.57 -4.95 -9.40
C MET A 27 -22.39 -4.38 -8.61
N LYS A 28 -22.45 -3.10 -8.21
CA LYS A 28 -21.44 -2.49 -7.32
C LYS A 28 -21.33 -3.26 -6.00
N ARG A 29 -22.45 -3.60 -5.37
CA ARG A 29 -22.47 -4.34 -4.10
C ARG A 29 -21.86 -5.75 -4.27
N ILE A 30 -22.20 -6.46 -5.34
CA ILE A 30 -21.63 -7.78 -5.65
C ILE A 30 -20.12 -7.68 -5.90
N LEU A 31 -19.66 -6.66 -6.63
CA LEU A 31 -18.23 -6.40 -6.84
C LEU A 31 -17.50 -6.15 -5.53
N HIS A 32 -18.04 -5.27 -4.67
CA HIS A 32 -17.46 -5.00 -3.35
C HIS A 32 -17.42 -6.24 -2.46
N PHE A 33 -18.50 -7.04 -2.45
CA PHE A 33 -18.55 -8.28 -1.70
C PHE A 33 -17.49 -9.29 -2.20
N SER A 34 -17.40 -9.46 -3.52
CA SER A 34 -16.44 -10.37 -4.14
C SER A 34 -14.99 -9.93 -3.89
N ASP A 35 -14.71 -8.63 -3.99
CA ASP A 35 -13.40 -8.04 -3.67
C ASP A 35 -13.03 -8.29 -2.19
N THR A 36 -14.00 -8.14 -1.29
CA THR A 36 -13.81 -8.42 0.15
C THR A 36 -13.50 -9.90 0.39
N MET A 37 -14.26 -10.81 -0.21
CA MET A 37 -14.03 -12.26 -0.07
C MET A 37 -12.66 -12.67 -0.64
N LEU A 38 -12.30 -12.16 -1.82
CA LEU A 38 -10.99 -12.40 -2.43
C LEU A 38 -9.87 -11.87 -1.52
N SER A 39 -10.03 -10.66 -0.97
CA SER A 39 -9.06 -10.05 -0.07
C SER A 39 -8.88 -10.83 1.23
N LEU A 40 -9.98 -11.30 1.84
CA LEU A 40 -9.96 -12.06 3.09
C LEU A 40 -9.40 -13.46 2.93
N PHE A 41 -9.83 -14.20 1.89
CA PHE A 41 -9.49 -15.62 1.77
C PHE A 41 -8.27 -15.92 0.92
N VAL A 42 -7.85 -14.99 0.05
CA VAL A 42 -6.73 -15.21 -0.86
C VAL A 42 -5.59 -14.23 -0.56
N ILE A 43 -5.86 -12.92 -0.61
CA ILE A 43 -4.80 -11.92 -0.47
C ILE A 43 -4.21 -11.91 0.93
N SER A 44 -5.04 -11.93 1.97
CA SER A 44 -4.57 -11.89 3.36
C SER A 44 -3.73 -13.12 3.71
N PRO A 45 -4.16 -14.37 3.43
CA PRO A 45 -3.33 -15.56 3.70
C PRO A 45 -2.05 -15.60 2.87
N LEU A 46 -2.06 -15.12 1.63
CA LEU A 46 -0.85 -15.00 0.81
C LEU A 46 0.13 -13.98 1.40
N ALA A 47 -0.36 -12.82 1.82
CA ALA A 47 0.45 -11.83 2.53
C ALA A 47 1.03 -12.40 3.82
N VAL A 48 0.21 -13.14 4.58
CA VAL A 48 0.63 -13.86 5.79
C VAL A 48 1.75 -14.86 5.49
N SER A 49 1.58 -15.66 4.44
CA SER A 49 2.54 -16.66 4.01
C SER A 49 3.84 -16.03 3.52
N HIS A 50 3.77 -14.91 2.79
CA HIS A 50 4.94 -14.17 2.34
C HIS A 50 5.78 -13.63 3.50
N TRP A 51 5.16 -12.92 4.46
CA TRP A 51 5.93 -12.38 5.59
C TRP A 51 6.48 -13.49 6.48
N ARG A 52 5.64 -14.49 6.84
CA ARG A 52 6.03 -15.56 7.76
C ARG A 52 7.04 -16.51 7.13
N GLY A 53 6.90 -16.77 5.83
CA GLY A 53 7.82 -17.58 5.04
C GLY A 53 9.19 -16.92 4.89
N THR A 54 9.23 -15.63 4.52
CA THR A 54 10.50 -14.88 4.43
C THR A 54 11.19 -14.79 5.78
N TRP A 55 10.42 -14.53 6.85
CA TRP A 55 10.96 -14.52 8.21
C TRP A 55 11.54 -15.89 8.57
N GLY A 56 10.79 -16.97 8.37
CA GLY A 56 11.24 -18.33 8.65
C GLY A 56 12.51 -18.70 7.86
N TYR A 57 12.59 -18.29 6.59
CA TYR A 57 13.80 -18.47 5.79
C TYR A 57 15.01 -17.77 6.39
N MET A 58 14.87 -16.52 6.84
CA MET A 58 15.95 -15.78 7.51
C MET A 58 16.33 -16.38 8.86
N ASP A 59 15.38 -16.99 9.57
CA ASP A 59 15.64 -17.72 10.82
C ASP A 59 16.36 -19.06 10.59
N LEU A 60 16.14 -19.73 9.45
CA LEU A 60 16.91 -20.92 9.09
C LEU A 60 18.34 -20.59 8.65
N GLN A 61 18.59 -19.35 8.24
CA GLN A 61 19.86 -18.87 7.69
C GLN A 61 20.49 -17.80 8.60
N GLN A 62 20.47 -17.98 9.93
CA GLN A 62 20.93 -16.95 10.87
C GLN A 62 22.41 -16.55 10.66
N ASP A 63 23.26 -17.50 10.22
CA ASP A 63 24.67 -17.24 9.94
C ASP A 63 24.87 -16.19 8.83
N TYR A 64 24.01 -16.19 7.81
CA TYR A 64 24.02 -15.21 6.72
C TYR A 64 23.24 -13.93 7.07
N PHE A 65 22.30 -14.03 8.00
CA PHE A 65 21.38 -12.94 8.37
C PHE A 65 21.48 -12.58 9.86
N PRO A 66 22.63 -12.04 10.33
CA PRO A 66 22.78 -11.61 11.71
C PRO A 66 21.80 -10.47 12.06
N PRO A 67 21.24 -10.45 13.28
CA PRO A 67 20.18 -9.52 13.68
C PRO A 67 20.48 -8.04 13.45
N TRP A 68 21.66 -7.59 13.86
CA TRP A 68 22.09 -6.20 13.67
C TRP A 68 22.21 -5.79 12.21
N HIS A 69 22.72 -6.67 11.35
CA HIS A 69 22.86 -6.39 9.93
C HIS A 69 21.49 -6.32 9.25
N CYS A 70 20.57 -7.21 9.62
CA CYS A 70 19.19 -7.18 9.12
C CYS A 70 18.48 -5.89 9.51
N PHE A 71 18.63 -5.47 10.77
CA PHE A 71 18.02 -4.25 11.28
C PHE A 71 18.57 -3.00 10.57
N LEU A 72 19.90 -2.88 10.47
CA LEU A 72 20.55 -1.75 9.82
C LEU A 72 20.25 -1.71 8.32
N LEU A 73 20.39 -2.83 7.61
CA LEU A 73 20.11 -2.89 6.17
C LEU A 73 18.64 -2.57 5.88
N GLY A 74 17.72 -3.15 6.64
CA GLY A 74 16.29 -2.85 6.52
C GLY A 74 16.01 -1.36 6.75
N SER A 75 16.58 -0.77 7.80
CA SER A 75 16.42 0.65 8.13
C SER A 75 16.98 1.57 7.05
N VAL A 76 18.18 1.29 6.55
CA VAL A 76 18.82 2.05 5.47
C VAL A 76 17.99 1.97 4.19
N LEU A 77 17.54 0.78 3.80
CA LEU A 77 16.71 0.60 2.61
C LEU A 77 15.38 1.37 2.73
N HIS A 78 14.73 1.34 3.90
CA HIS A 78 13.53 2.16 4.17
C HIS A 78 13.78 3.65 4.00
N THR A 79 14.86 4.17 4.60
CA THR A 79 15.22 5.59 4.46
C THR A 79 15.56 5.95 3.02
N MET A 80 16.32 5.10 2.33
CA MET A 80 16.67 5.31 0.92
C MET A 80 15.43 5.35 0.04
N PHE A 81 14.50 4.41 0.19
CA PHE A 81 13.25 4.43 -0.57
C PHE A 81 12.36 5.62 -0.22
N ALA A 82 12.38 6.08 1.04
CA ALA A 82 11.65 7.26 1.44
C ALA A 82 12.19 8.55 0.78
N ILE A 83 13.51 8.66 0.64
CA ILE A 83 14.18 9.78 -0.05
C ILE A 83 13.97 9.69 -1.57
N LEU A 84 14.14 8.50 -2.14
CA LEU A 84 14.04 8.26 -3.58
C LEU A 84 12.61 8.24 -4.13
N ARG A 85 11.59 8.39 -3.27
CA ARG A 85 10.18 8.30 -3.69
C ARG A 85 9.84 9.28 -4.81
N GLU A 86 10.30 10.53 -4.72
CA GLU A 86 9.95 11.61 -5.65
C GLU A 86 10.65 11.46 -7.00
N PRO A 87 11.98 11.20 -7.07
CA PRO A 87 12.62 10.92 -8.35
C PRO A 87 12.10 9.64 -9.01
N LEU A 88 11.83 8.57 -8.24
CA LEU A 88 11.21 7.35 -8.77
C LEU A 88 9.80 7.63 -9.32
N GLN A 89 9.01 8.43 -8.60
CA GLN A 89 7.69 8.84 -9.04
C GLN A 89 7.78 9.69 -10.33
N ALA A 90 8.72 10.62 -10.44
CA ALA A 90 8.89 11.46 -11.63
C ALA A 90 9.26 10.63 -12.87
N GLU A 91 10.22 9.71 -12.74
CA GLU A 91 10.71 8.88 -13.85
C GLU A 91 9.66 7.87 -14.33
N PHE A 92 8.93 7.26 -13.39
CA PHE A 92 7.98 6.19 -13.68
C PHE A 92 6.51 6.64 -13.68
N SER A 93 6.24 7.95 -13.60
CA SER A 93 4.88 8.49 -13.79
C SER A 93 4.35 8.22 -15.20
N LYS A 94 3.01 8.14 -15.33
CA LYS A 94 2.40 8.02 -16.68
C LYS A 94 2.68 9.33 -17.43
N PRO A 95 3.26 9.30 -18.65
CA PRO A 95 3.37 10.52 -19.44
C PRO A 95 1.96 11.04 -19.78
N SER A 96 1.73 12.34 -19.56
CA SER A 96 0.49 13.03 -19.88
C SER A 96 0.16 12.94 -21.38
N ASN A 97 1.21 12.91 -22.22
CA ASN A 97 1.08 12.98 -23.68
C ASN A 97 1.72 11.75 -24.36
N GLY A 98 0.97 10.64 -24.42
CA GLY A 98 0.53 10.16 -25.73
C GLY A 98 1.40 9.25 -26.62
N VAL A 99 2.55 8.70 -26.22
CA VAL A 99 3.18 7.61 -27.01
C VAL A 99 3.16 6.29 -26.24
N LYS A 100 2.28 5.38 -26.65
CA LYS A 100 2.12 4.03 -26.08
C LYS A 100 3.28 3.13 -26.50
N ASN A 101 4.47 3.34 -25.95
CA ASN A 101 5.57 2.38 -26.09
C ASN A 101 5.33 1.17 -25.16
N ARG A 102 5.02 0.01 -25.75
CA ARG A 102 4.82 -1.25 -25.00
C ARG A 102 6.02 -1.59 -24.12
N TRP A 103 7.24 -1.38 -24.60
CA TRP A 103 8.47 -1.63 -23.85
C TRP A 103 8.59 -0.76 -22.60
N ARG A 104 8.21 0.52 -22.70
CA ARG A 104 8.22 1.44 -21.55
C ARG A 104 7.20 1.02 -20.49
N THR A 105 6.02 0.56 -20.90
CA THR A 105 4.98 0.06 -19.99
C THR A 105 5.43 -1.21 -19.26
N ILE A 106 6.05 -2.15 -19.99
CA ILE A 106 6.60 -3.38 -19.39
C ILE A 106 7.73 -3.03 -18.42
N ARG A 107 8.69 -2.19 -18.83
CA ARG A 107 9.80 -1.73 -17.97
C ARG A 107 9.27 -1.15 -16.66
N ARG A 108 8.29 -0.24 -16.75
CA ARG A 108 7.66 0.35 -15.57
C ARG A 108 6.99 -0.70 -14.68
N PHE A 109 6.22 -1.60 -15.27
CA PHE A 109 5.54 -2.65 -14.52
C PHE A 109 6.54 -3.52 -13.74
N VAL A 110 7.62 -3.95 -14.40
CA VAL A 110 8.69 -4.73 -13.77
C VAL A 110 9.35 -3.95 -12.64
N VAL A 111 9.76 -2.70 -12.88
CA VAL A 111 10.40 -1.86 -11.84
C VAL A 111 9.47 -1.66 -10.65
N CYS A 112 8.19 -1.34 -10.87
CA CYS A 112 7.22 -1.20 -9.78
C CYS A 112 7.12 -2.49 -8.94
N LYS A 113 7.06 -3.66 -9.59
CA LYS A 113 6.95 -4.94 -8.89
C LYS A 113 8.21 -5.30 -8.12
N VAL A 114 9.38 -5.12 -8.72
CA VAL A 114 10.68 -5.33 -8.05
C VAL A 114 10.82 -4.39 -6.86
N TYR A 115 10.49 -3.11 -7.03
CA TYR A 115 10.49 -2.13 -5.95
C TYR A 115 9.61 -2.58 -4.77
N THR A 116 8.34 -2.90 -5.02
CA THR A 116 7.42 -3.34 -3.96
C THR A 116 7.93 -4.61 -3.26
N TYR A 117 8.51 -5.55 -4.02
CA TYR A 117 9.08 -6.76 -3.46
C TYR A 117 10.28 -6.46 -2.55
N VAL A 118 11.27 -5.69 -3.03
CA VAL A 118 12.44 -5.32 -2.22
C VAL A 118 12.05 -4.50 -0.99
N PHE A 119 11.10 -3.58 -1.13
CA PHE A 119 10.55 -2.81 -0.01
C PHE A 119 9.90 -3.74 1.03
N SER A 120 9.15 -4.76 0.58
CA SER A 120 8.54 -5.74 1.48
C SER A 120 9.59 -6.54 2.26
N ILE A 121 10.66 -7.00 1.60
CA ILE A 121 11.76 -7.72 2.26
C ILE A 121 12.48 -6.80 3.26
N SER A 122 12.74 -5.55 2.88
CA SER A 122 13.36 -4.55 3.76
C SER A 122 12.55 -4.32 5.04
N CYS A 123 11.22 -4.31 4.93
CA CYS A 123 10.30 -4.23 6.07
C CYS A 123 10.43 -5.44 7.01
N ILE A 124 10.43 -6.65 6.45
CA ILE A 124 10.57 -7.88 7.24
C ILE A 124 11.96 -7.91 7.90
N MET A 125 13.03 -7.53 7.21
CA MET A 125 14.39 -7.47 7.74
C MET A 125 14.53 -6.48 8.89
N HIS A 126 13.98 -5.26 8.74
CA HIS A 126 13.95 -4.26 9.80
C HIS A 126 13.23 -4.83 11.03
N TRP A 127 11.99 -5.29 10.86
CA TRP A 127 11.16 -5.70 11.98
C TRP A 127 11.70 -6.96 12.68
N ARG A 128 12.11 -7.99 11.92
CA ARG A 128 12.80 -9.16 12.45
C ARG A 128 14.07 -8.76 13.18
N GLY A 129 14.94 -7.98 12.53
CA GLY A 129 16.23 -7.58 13.09
C GLY A 129 16.04 -6.83 14.42
N GLY A 130 15.07 -5.91 14.48
CA GLY A 130 14.72 -5.21 15.70
C GLY A 130 14.22 -6.14 16.81
N TRP A 131 13.39 -7.12 16.48
CA TRP A 131 12.91 -8.12 17.43
C TRP A 131 14.03 -9.00 17.98
N GLU A 132 14.92 -9.49 17.12
CA GLU A 132 16.06 -10.33 17.54
C GLU A 132 17.11 -9.52 18.33
N VAL A 133 17.38 -8.28 17.94
CA VAL A 133 18.23 -7.37 18.74
C VAL A 133 17.61 -7.14 20.11
N MET A 134 16.30 -6.89 20.19
CA MET A 134 15.60 -6.72 21.47
C MET A 134 15.74 -7.96 22.36
N LYS A 135 15.56 -9.17 21.80
CA LYS A 135 15.76 -10.43 22.53
C LYS A 135 17.16 -10.57 23.11
N MET A 136 18.20 -10.15 22.39
CA MET A 136 19.59 -10.25 22.87
C MET A 136 19.84 -9.46 24.16
N TYR A 137 19.12 -8.35 24.37
CA TYR A 137 19.36 -7.45 25.52
C TYR A 137 18.31 -7.54 26.61
N LEU A 138 17.07 -7.92 26.30
CA LEU A 138 15.93 -7.85 27.22
C LEU A 138 15.38 -9.23 27.63
N ASP A 139 16.00 -10.31 27.15
CA ASP A 139 15.59 -11.70 27.33
C ASP A 139 14.13 -11.96 26.89
N TYR A 140 13.66 -13.21 26.98
CA TYR A 140 12.28 -13.58 26.64
C TYR A 140 11.29 -13.22 27.76
N ASN A 141 11.32 -11.96 28.20
CA ASN A 141 10.43 -11.46 29.24
C ASN A 141 9.32 -10.60 28.61
N LEU A 142 8.08 -10.85 29.01
CA LEU A 142 6.93 -10.09 28.52
C LEU A 142 6.98 -8.63 28.99
N TRP A 143 7.44 -8.38 30.22
CA TRP A 143 7.42 -7.05 30.83
C TRP A 143 8.30 -6.02 30.10
N PRO A 144 9.57 -6.32 29.75
CA PRO A 144 10.38 -5.39 28.98
C PRO A 144 9.84 -5.16 27.56
N ALA A 145 9.31 -6.19 26.90
CA ALA A 145 8.70 -6.05 25.58
C ALA A 145 7.47 -5.11 25.61
N LEU A 146 6.62 -5.24 26.64
CA LEU A 146 5.50 -4.32 26.86
C LEU A 146 5.98 -2.90 27.17
N GLY A 147 7.01 -2.74 27.98
CA GLY A 147 7.61 -1.44 28.31
C GLY A 147 8.16 -0.73 27.07
N VAL A 148 8.96 -1.43 26.26
CA VAL A 148 9.48 -0.90 24.98
C VAL A 148 8.33 -0.54 24.04
N SER A 149 7.33 -1.41 23.91
CA SER A 149 6.15 -1.14 23.08
C SER A 149 5.39 0.10 23.54
N ALA A 150 5.18 0.27 24.86
CA ALA A 150 4.53 1.45 25.43
C ALA A 150 5.32 2.74 25.17
N ILE A 151 6.65 2.69 25.28
CA ILE A 151 7.53 3.83 24.98
C ILE A 151 7.45 4.16 23.48
N CYS A 152 7.47 3.16 22.60
CA CYS A 152 7.34 3.36 21.15
C CYS A 152 5.95 3.87 20.74
N LEU A 153 4.89 3.60 21.52
CA LEU A 153 3.56 4.15 21.27
C LEU A 153 3.48 5.67 21.48
N ILE A 154 4.28 6.24 22.38
CA ILE A 154 4.29 7.68 22.65
C ILE A 154 4.55 8.50 21.37
N PRO A 155 5.66 8.30 20.62
CA PRO A 155 5.89 9.03 19.38
C PRO A 155 4.84 8.69 18.31
N LEU A 156 4.30 7.46 18.26
CA LEU A 156 3.21 7.11 17.34
C LEU A 156 1.94 7.94 17.60
N VAL A 157 1.58 8.16 18.88
CA VAL A 157 0.45 8.99 19.30
C VAL A 157 0.70 10.46 18.98
N LEU A 158 1.88 10.99 19.35
CA LEU A 158 2.28 12.36 19.01
C LEU A 158 2.28 12.58 17.49
N MET A 159 2.65 11.53 16.74
CA MET A 159 2.64 11.57 15.28
C MET A 159 1.26 11.35 14.64
N LYS A 160 0.22 11.06 15.44
CA LYS A 160 -1.13 10.69 14.96
C LYS A 160 -1.09 9.49 13.97
N SER A 161 -0.10 8.62 14.15
CA SER A 161 0.21 7.47 13.27
C SER A 161 -0.29 6.14 13.83
N VAL A 162 -1.01 6.14 14.95
CA VAL A 162 -1.57 4.93 15.58
C VAL A 162 -2.46 4.12 14.62
N ARG A 163 -3.13 4.79 13.67
CA ARG A 163 -3.93 4.13 12.62
C ARG A 163 -3.12 3.19 11.72
N ASN A 164 -1.80 3.36 11.64
CA ASN A 164 -0.92 2.48 10.86
C ASN A 164 -0.74 1.10 11.51
N LEU A 165 -1.13 0.93 12.78
CA LEU A 165 -1.11 -0.38 13.45
C LEU A 165 -2.26 -1.29 12.98
N LEU A 166 -3.26 -0.74 12.29
CA LEU A 166 -4.38 -1.49 11.75
C LEU A 166 -3.95 -2.14 10.42
N ALA A 167 -3.45 -3.37 10.51
CA ALA A 167 -3.09 -4.20 9.37
C ALA A 167 -4.34 -4.81 8.69
N PRO A 168 -4.22 -5.34 7.46
CA PRO A 168 -5.19 -6.30 6.92
C PRO A 168 -5.35 -7.46 7.92
N PRO A 169 -6.56 -7.94 8.25
CA PRO A 169 -7.82 -7.81 7.51
C PRO A 169 -8.76 -6.66 7.95
N PHE A 170 -8.37 -5.86 8.95
CA PHE A 170 -9.29 -4.89 9.59
C PHE A 170 -9.53 -3.64 8.76
N ILE A 171 -8.59 -3.29 7.88
CA ILE A 171 -8.72 -2.19 6.91
C ILE A 171 -8.30 -2.72 5.54
N ILE A 172 -9.28 -2.93 4.67
CA ILE A 172 -9.04 -3.17 3.24
C ILE A 172 -9.12 -1.81 2.55
N LEU A 173 -7.97 -1.16 2.38
CA LEU A 173 -7.87 -0.02 1.47
C LEU A 173 -7.68 -0.57 0.06
N THR A 174 -8.69 -0.40 -0.79
CA THR A 174 -8.54 -0.58 -2.22
C THR A 174 -7.60 0.50 -2.73
N ASP A 175 -6.48 0.10 -3.33
CA ASP A 175 -5.51 1.01 -3.95
C ASP A 175 -6.18 1.68 -5.15
N HIS A 176 -6.87 2.80 -4.92
CA HIS A 176 -7.32 3.66 -6.00
C HIS A 176 -6.06 4.26 -6.62
N LYS A 177 -5.87 3.97 -7.91
CA LYS A 177 -4.67 4.12 -8.72
C LYS A 177 -4.09 5.55 -8.75
N GLU A 178 -3.61 6.06 -7.64
CA GLU A 178 -2.89 7.31 -7.52
C GLU A 178 -1.45 6.97 -7.10
N SER A 179 -0.60 6.79 -8.11
CA SER A 179 0.87 6.80 -8.00
C SER A 179 1.55 5.74 -7.11
N VAL A 180 2.12 4.71 -7.75
CA VAL A 180 2.86 3.59 -7.10
C VAL A 180 3.99 4.03 -6.15
N PHE A 181 4.65 5.16 -6.42
CA PHE A 181 5.78 5.64 -5.62
C PHE A 181 5.44 6.86 -4.76
N SER A 182 4.22 7.39 -4.87
CA SER A 182 3.80 8.51 -4.03
C SER A 182 2.98 7.99 -2.88
N PHE A 183 3.45 8.22 -1.67
CA PHE A 183 2.67 8.06 -0.45
C PHE A 183 2.52 9.44 0.18
N PRO A 184 1.33 9.80 0.68
CA PRO A 184 1.11 11.11 1.27
C PRO A 184 2.01 11.28 2.51
N THR A 185 2.93 12.24 2.47
CA THR A 185 3.67 12.61 3.67
C THR A 185 2.85 13.48 4.60
N ARG A 186 3.06 13.29 5.90
CA ARG A 186 2.41 14.10 6.94
C ARG A 186 2.72 15.59 6.78
N PHE A 187 3.95 15.90 6.40
CA PHE A 187 4.34 17.25 6.01
C PHE A 187 4.13 17.38 4.50
N ARG A 188 3.15 18.19 4.11
CA ARG A 188 2.92 18.58 2.71
C ARG A 188 3.94 19.66 2.37
N ILE A 189 5.16 19.23 2.11
CA ILE A 189 6.21 20.12 1.66
C ILE A 189 6.03 20.26 0.16
N GLU A 190 5.57 21.42 -0.31
CA GLU A 190 5.65 21.73 -1.73
C GLU A 190 7.11 22.00 -2.04
N VAL A 191 7.78 21.02 -2.64
CA VAL A 191 9.10 21.26 -3.23
C VAL A 191 8.88 22.16 -4.43
N TYR A 192 9.09 23.46 -4.24
CA TYR A 192 9.10 24.42 -5.33
C TYR A 192 10.05 23.89 -6.40
N LYS A 193 9.49 23.55 -7.58
CA LYS A 193 10.28 23.24 -8.76
C LYS A 193 11.09 24.50 -9.08
N LEU A 194 12.36 24.51 -8.66
CA LEU A 194 13.32 25.50 -9.13
C LEU A 194 13.48 25.29 -10.64
N GLY A 195 12.91 26.24 -11.38
CA GLY A 195 13.30 26.66 -12.72
C GLY A 195 13.63 25.57 -13.73
N VAL A 196 12.63 25.16 -14.51
CA VAL A 196 12.89 24.87 -15.92
C VAL A 196 11.83 25.59 -16.76
N GLU A 197 12.04 26.89 -16.93
CA GLU A 197 11.52 27.64 -18.08
C GLU A 197 12.14 27.01 -19.33
N TYR A 198 11.32 26.30 -20.11
CA TYR A 198 11.61 26.10 -21.52
C TYR A 198 10.85 27.19 -22.28
N SER A 199 11.62 28.16 -22.77
CA SER A 199 11.25 28.97 -23.95
C SER A 199 11.07 28.08 -25.18
#